data_AF-V4IPW1-F1
#
_entry.id   AF-V4IPW1-F1
#
_cell.length_a   1.000
_cell.length_b   1.000
_cell.length_c   1.000
_cell.angle_alpha   90.00
_cell.angle_beta   90.00
_cell.angle_gamma   90.00
#
_symmetry.space_group_name_H-M   'P 1'
#
loop_
_entity.id
_entity.type
_entity.pdbx_description
1 polymer ?
#
loop_
_entity_poly.entity_id
_entity_poly.type
_entity_poly.pdbx_seq_one_letter_code
_entity_poly.pdbx_strand_id
1 'polypeptide(L)'
;MWDVADSQSDRHYQSKSFLQPVLVKHFNKGWYVGTQDLLWSYDWRSAKWNIPLGVRFGRVTKIGKQPVNLFVEPIYQPVDDGVQMEWAVKLNMTFLFPK
;
A
#
# COMPACT_ATOMS: atom_id res chain seq x y z
N MET A 1 21.35 20.42 17.92
CA MET A 1 22.11 19.17 18.14
C MET A 1 22.60 18.75 16.78
N TRP A 2 23.89 18.92 16.51
CA TRP A 2 24.52 18.47 15.28
C TRP A 2 25.28 17.20 15.62
N ASP A 3 25.25 16.22 14.74
CA ASP A 3 26.26 15.16 14.73
C ASP A 3 26.67 14.93 13.28
N VAL A 4 27.92 15.29 13.00
CA VAL A 4 28.66 14.80 11.84
C VAL A 4 29.27 13.48 12.29
N ALA A 5 28.61 12.38 11.92
CA ALA A 5 29.25 11.08 11.89
C ALA A 5 29.86 10.90 10.51
N ASP A 6 31.15 11.21 10.40
CA ASP A 6 31.99 10.63 9.36
C ASP A 6 32.14 9.15 9.66
N SER A 7 31.41 8.33 8.92
CA SER A 7 31.67 6.89 8.78
C SER A 7 31.50 6.55 7.32
N GLN A 8 32.57 6.81 6.56
CA GLN A 8 32.76 6.19 5.27
C GLN A 8 32.55 4.67 5.37
N SER A 9 31.76 4.17 4.42
CA SER A 9 31.94 2.83 3.85
C SER A 9 31.49 1.63 4.67
N ASP A 10 30.30 1.69 5.27
CA ASP A 10 29.44 0.50 5.33
C ASP A 10 28.12 0.84 4.64
N ARG A 11 28.17 1.04 3.31
CA ARG A 11 26.97 0.86 2.49
C ARG A 11 26.66 -0.63 2.51
N HIS A 12 26.10 -1.08 3.63
CA HIS A 12 25.44 -2.35 3.77
C HIS A 12 24.53 -2.48 2.56
N TYR A 13 24.96 -3.30 1.60
CA TYR A 13 24.26 -3.52 0.35
C TYR A 13 22.90 -4.11 0.69
N GLN A 14 21.88 -3.26 0.78
CA GLN A 14 20.50 -3.64 1.05
C GLN A 14 19.99 -4.35 -0.20
N SER A 15 20.21 -5.65 -0.29
CA SER A 15 19.68 -6.48 -1.37
C SER A 15 18.21 -6.77 -1.07
N LYS A 16 17.33 -5.84 -1.45
CA LYS A 16 15.87 -6.03 -1.44
C LYS A 16 15.29 -5.75 -2.82
N SER A 17 14.43 -6.63 -3.29
CA SER A 17 13.64 -6.41 -4.51
C SER A 17 12.23 -6.01 -4.13
N PHE A 18 11.64 -5.06 -4.86
CA PHE A 18 10.28 -4.57 -4.63
C PHE A 18 9.41 -4.81 -5.85
N LEU A 19 8.17 -5.23 -5.62
CA LEU A 19 7.18 -5.50 -6.66
C LEU A 19 5.82 -4.99 -6.22
N GLN A 20 5.05 -4.43 -7.16
CA GLN A 20 3.69 -3.98 -6.90
C GLN A 20 2.76 -4.42 -8.04
N PRO A 21 2.04 -5.53 -7.88
CA PRO A 21 1.04 -5.92 -8.86
C PRO A 21 -0.17 -4.97 -8.76
N VAL A 22 -0.47 -4.28 -9.85
CA VAL A 22 -1.64 -3.40 -9.93
C VAL A 22 -2.66 -3.96 -10.91
N LEU A 23 -3.85 -4.24 -10.41
CA LEU A 23 -5.01 -4.57 -11.22
C LEU A 23 -6.23 -3.86 -10.66
N VAL A 24 -7.01 -3.21 -11.53
CA VAL A 24 -8.27 -2.55 -11.17
C VAL A 24 -9.34 -2.93 -12.17
N LYS A 25 -10.49 -3.39 -11.67
CA LYS A 25 -11.67 -3.71 -12.46
C LYS A 25 -12.79 -2.74 -12.09
N HIS A 26 -13.27 -2.03 -13.10
CA HIS A 26 -14.41 -1.12 -12.98
C HIS A 26 -15.72 -1.85 -13.25
N PHE A 27 -16.76 -1.45 -12.52
CA PHE A 27 -18.12 -1.93 -12.66
C PHE A 27 -19.06 -0.75 -12.92
N ASN A 28 -20.32 -1.07 -13.23
CA ASN A 28 -21.35 -0.06 -13.45
C ASN A 28 -21.57 0.80 -12.19
N LYS A 29 -22.08 2.02 -12.39
CA LYS A 29 -22.42 2.98 -11.32
C LYS A 29 -21.22 3.45 -10.46
N GLY A 30 -20.02 3.43 -11.05
CA GLY A 30 -18.80 4.00 -10.46
C GLY A 30 -18.08 3.09 -9.46
N TRP A 31 -18.53 1.86 -9.27
CA TRP A 31 -17.88 0.88 -8.40
C TRP A 31 -16.61 0.33 -9.04
N TYR A 32 -15.62 -0.02 -8.22
CA TYR A 32 -14.42 -0.72 -8.65
C TYR A 32 -13.86 -1.63 -7.55
N VAL A 33 -13.17 -2.67 -7.98
CA VAL A 33 -12.32 -3.52 -7.14
C VAL A 33 -10.91 -3.43 -7.67
N GLY A 34 -9.91 -3.37 -6.79
CA GLY A 34 -8.52 -3.40 -7.21
C GLY A 34 -7.60 -4.08 -6.20
N THR A 35 -6.35 -4.23 -6.59
CA THR A 35 -5.29 -4.62 -5.66
C THR A 35 -4.95 -3.47 -4.71
N GLN A 36 -4.41 -3.81 -3.55
CA GLN A 36 -3.84 -2.86 -2.59
C GLN A 36 -2.70 -2.01 -3.17
N ASP A 37 -2.34 -0.94 -2.46
CA ASP A 37 -1.21 -0.08 -2.83
C ASP A 37 0.12 -0.37 -2.11
N LEU A 38 0.23 -1.53 -1.46
CA LEU A 38 1.45 -1.93 -0.74
C LEU A 38 2.44 -2.70 -1.61
N LEU A 39 3.73 -2.45 -1.36
CA LEU A 39 4.85 -3.13 -2.00
C LEU A 39 5.03 -4.53 -1.42
N TRP A 40 5.21 -5.51 -2.30
CA TRP A 40 5.81 -6.78 -1.96
C TRP A 40 7.32 -6.61 -1.97
N SER A 41 8.02 -7.20 -1.01
CA SER A 41 9.47 -7.15 -0.95
C SER A 41 10.07 -8.54 -0.74
N TYR A 42 11.18 -8.81 -1.42
CA TYR A 42 12.00 -9.99 -1.19
C TYR A 42 13.34 -9.55 -0.62
N ASP A 43 13.70 -10.08 0.55
CA ASP A 43 15.00 -9.85 1.18
C ASP A 43 15.95 -10.98 0.78
N TRP A 44 16.95 -10.65 -0.02
CA TRP A 44 17.91 -11.63 -0.54
C TRP A 44 18.87 -12.16 0.53
N ARG A 45 19.00 -11.48 1.68
CA ARG A 45 19.90 -11.91 2.76
C ARG A 45 19.26 -12.97 3.63
N SER A 46 17.98 -12.80 3.96
CA SER A 46 17.21 -13.74 4.77
C SER A 46 16.43 -14.75 3.93
N ALA A 47 16.42 -14.60 2.59
CA ALA A 47 15.60 -15.38 1.66
C ALA A 47 14.10 -15.36 2.03
N LYS A 48 13.64 -14.27 2.63
CA LYS A 48 12.25 -14.11 3.09
C LYS A 48 11.45 -13.20 2.17
N TRP A 49 10.20 -13.58 1.94
CA TRP A 49 9.20 -12.77 1.28
C TRP A 49 8.39 -11.98 2.31
N ASN A 50 8.15 -10.69 2.03
CA ASN A 50 7.15 -9.88 2.71
C ASN A 50 6.09 -9.52 1.67
N ILE A 51 4.93 -10.16 1.78
CA ILE A 51 3.83 -10.05 0.82
C ILE A 51 2.60 -9.61 1.60
N PRO A 52 2.38 -8.29 1.77
CA PRO A 52 1.09 -7.83 2.24
C PRO A 52 0.02 -8.26 1.24
N LEU A 53 -1.13 -8.67 1.75
CA LEU A 53 -2.30 -9.05 0.96
C LEU A 53 -3.45 -8.11 1.26
N GLY A 54 -4.06 -7.57 0.23
CA GLY A 54 -5.08 -6.56 0.43
C GLY A 54 -5.86 -6.32 -0.84
N VAL A 55 -7.13 -6.01 -0.66
CA VAL A 55 -8.08 -5.78 -1.75
C VAL A 55 -8.78 -4.47 -1.52
N ARG A 56 -8.79 -3.63 -2.55
CA ARG A 56 -9.47 -2.34 -2.52
C ARG A 56 -10.86 -2.50 -3.07
N PHE A 57 -11.86 -2.04 -2.33
CA PHE A 57 -13.21 -1.87 -2.82
C PHE A 57 -13.61 -0.41 -2.73
N GLY A 58 -13.97 0.19 -3.86
CA GLY A 58 -14.25 1.61 -3.90
C GLY A 58 -15.36 2.00 -4.86
N ARG A 59 -15.79 3.25 -4.73
CA ARG A 59 -16.82 3.86 -5.56
C ARG A 59 -16.51 5.32 -5.79
N VAL A 60 -16.52 5.70 -7.07
CA VAL A 60 -16.61 7.09 -7.50
C VAL A 60 -18.10 7.46 -7.56
N THR A 61 -18.51 8.40 -6.71
CA THR A 61 -19.91 8.86 -6.61
C THR A 61 -19.97 10.38 -6.51
N LYS A 62 -21.17 10.95 -6.50
CA LYS A 62 -21.39 12.37 -6.21
C LYS A 62 -22.13 12.51 -4.89
N ILE A 63 -21.67 13.40 -4.04
CA ILE A 63 -22.40 13.87 -2.84
C ILE A 63 -22.88 15.29 -3.17
N GLY A 64 -24.18 15.43 -3.45
CA GLY A 64 -24.72 16.65 -4.04
C GLY A 64 -24.09 16.93 -5.41
N LYS A 65 -23.39 18.07 -5.54
CA LYS A 65 -22.68 18.46 -6.76
C LYS A 65 -21.19 18.04 -6.77
N GLN A 66 -20.66 17.62 -5.62
CA GLN A 66 -19.23 17.32 -5.46
C GLN A 66 -18.96 15.85 -5.82
N PRO A 67 -18.13 15.56 -6.85
CA PRO A 67 -17.67 14.20 -7.08
C PRO A 67 -16.64 13.80 -6.02
N VAL A 68 -16.78 12.57 -5.51
CA VAL A 68 -15.99 11.99 -4.42
C VAL A 68 -15.63 10.55 -4.77
N ASN A 69 -14.38 10.17 -4.53
CA ASN A 69 -13.96 8.77 -4.52
C ASN A 69 -13.90 8.26 -3.07
N LEU A 70 -14.57 7.15 -2.80
CA LEU A 70 -14.58 6.49 -1.49
C LEU A 70 -14.05 5.08 -1.65
N PHE A 71 -13.13 4.64 -0.79
CA PHE A 71 -12.75 3.24 -0.76
C PHE A 71 -12.43 2.72 0.64
N VAL A 72 -12.56 1.40 0.78
CA VAL A 72 -12.09 0.61 1.90
C VAL A 72 -11.11 -0.44 1.39
N GLU A 73 -10.07 -0.71 2.16
CA GLU A 73 -9.04 -1.69 1.84
C GLU A 73 -8.64 -2.44 3.11
N PRO A 74 -9.18 -3.64 3.36
CA PRO A 74 -8.61 -4.56 4.33
C PRO A 74 -7.25 -5.06 3.82
N ILE A 75 -6.28 -5.06 4.72
CA ILE A 75 -4.90 -5.43 4.50
C ILE A 75 -4.56 -6.49 5.54
N TYR A 76 -3.98 -7.59 5.10
CA TYR A 76 -3.40 -8.64 5.94
C TYR A 76 -1.90 -8.71 5.65
N GLN A 77 -1.09 -8.67 6.70
CA GLN A 77 0.35 -8.80 6.63
C GLN A 77 0.72 -10.13 7.31
N PRO A 78 1.18 -11.13 6.56
CA PRO A 78 1.71 -12.34 7.17
C PRO A 78 3.03 -11.97 7.86
N VAL A 79 3.01 -11.93 9.20
CA VAL A 79 4.18 -11.63 10.03
C VAL A 79 4.75 -12.96 10.51
N ASP A 80 6.02 -13.20 10.19
CA ASP A 80 6.71 -14.45 10.54
C ASP A 80 7.15 -14.46 12.02
N ASP A 81 7.31 -13.28 12.63
CA ASP A 81 7.98 -13.10 13.92
C ASP A 81 7.08 -12.44 15.00
N GLY A 82 5.76 -12.35 14.79
CA GLY A 82 4.75 -11.93 15.80
C GLY A 82 4.78 -10.48 16.31
N VAL A 83 5.78 -9.66 15.93
CA VAL A 83 5.95 -8.28 16.45
C VAL A 83 5.20 -7.22 15.64
N GLN A 84 4.74 -7.54 14.43
CA GLN A 84 4.05 -6.59 13.54
C GLN A 84 2.53 -6.82 13.50
N MET A 85 1.79 -5.78 13.12
CA MET A 85 0.33 -5.80 13.04
C MET A 85 -0.13 -6.67 11.87
N GLU A 86 -0.78 -7.80 12.17
CA GLU A 86 -1.17 -8.79 11.17
C GLU A 86 -2.30 -8.31 10.24
N TRP A 87 -3.15 -7.37 10.68
CA TRP A 87 -4.23 -6.85 9.87
C TRP A 87 -4.39 -5.35 10.05
N ALA A 88 -4.78 -4.67 8.98
CA ALA A 88 -5.12 -3.25 8.97
C ALA A 88 -6.35 -3.02 8.10
N VAL A 89 -7.06 -1.92 8.33
CA VAL A 89 -8.12 -1.47 7.44
C VAL A 89 -7.87 -0.01 7.09
N LYS A 90 -7.79 0.28 5.79
CA LYS A 90 -7.61 1.62 5.25
C LYS A 90 -8.92 2.13 4.70
N LEU A 91 -9.35 3.29 5.20
CA LEU A 91 -10.50 4.04 4.68
C LEU A 91 -9.99 5.32 4.02
N ASN A 92 -10.52 5.66 2.85
CA ASN A 92 -10.12 6.87 2.15
C ASN A 92 -11.33 7.56 1.50
N MET A 93 -11.33 8.89 1.59
CA MET A 93 -12.25 9.77 0.91
C MET A 93 -11.46 10.85 0.17
N THR A 94 -11.63 10.94 -1.14
CA THR A 94 -10.95 11.91 -2.00
C THR A 94 -11.98 12.78 -2.72
N PHE A 95 -11.86 14.11 -2.56
CA PHE A 95 -12.68 15.08 -3.29
C PHE A 95 -12.09 15.35 -4.68
N LEU A 96 -12.93 15.28 -5.71
CA LEU A 96 -12.52 15.49 -7.10
C LEU A 96 -13.03 16.86 -7.58
N PHE A 97 -12.13 17.83 -7.71
CA PHE A 97 -12.48 19.16 -8.20
C PHE A 97 -12.31 19.23 -9.72
N PRO A 98 -13.34 19.69 -10.47
CA PRO A 98 -13.17 20.03 -11.88
C PRO A 98 -12.19 21.21 -12.02
N LYS A 99 -11.52 21.30 -13.17
CA LYS A 99 -10.67 22.43 -13.52
C LYS A 99 -11.46 23.73 -13.66
#